data_AF-A0AAV8FVI5-F1
#
_entry.id   AF-A0AAV8FVI5-F1
#
_cell.length_a   1.000
_cell.length_b   1.000
_cell.length_c   1.000
_cell.angle_alpha   90.00
_cell.angle_beta   90.00
_cell.angle_gamma   90.00
#
_symmetry.space_group_name_H-M   'P 1'
#
loop_
_entity.id
_entity.type
_entity.pdbx_description
1 polymer ?
#
loop_
_entity_poly.entity_id
_entity_poly.type
_entity_poly.pdbx_seq_one_letter_code
_entity_poly.pdbx_strand_id
1 'polypeptide(L)'
;MVSKYGDIYSYGILLLEMITGKRPTGDMFNDNLSLRDYVRRSMPYNVIDVLDERLLIEIEKHDASDEPHIKRTKLECASLMLEVGLLCSEEIPERRMRTRDIINELNGIREMFMQIT
;
A
#
# COMPACT_ATOMS: atom_id res chain seq x y z
N MET A 1 6.86 11.30 -22.80
CA MET A 1 6.07 10.27 -23.51
C MET A 1 5.38 9.42 -22.45
N VAL A 2 4.06 9.32 -22.50
CA VAL A 2 3.26 8.47 -21.60
C VAL A 2 3.36 7.03 -22.12
N SER A 3 3.60 6.05 -21.24
CA SER A 3 3.63 4.63 -21.58
C SER A 3 2.84 3.84 -20.56
N LYS A 4 2.23 2.72 -20.99
CA LYS A 4 1.50 1.82 -20.09
C LYS A 4 2.32 1.45 -18.84
N TYR A 5 3.60 1.16 -19.01
CA TYR A 5 4.47 0.83 -17.89
C TYR A 5 4.74 2.03 -16.97
N GLY A 6 4.88 3.24 -17.54
CA GLY A 6 5.02 4.48 -16.76
C GLY A 6 3.77 4.80 -15.93
N ASP A 7 2.59 4.57 -16.50
CA ASP A 7 1.31 4.75 -15.80
C ASP A 7 1.16 3.75 -14.66
N ILE A 8 1.50 2.48 -14.88
CA ILE A 8 1.49 1.44 -13.84
C ILE A 8 2.46 1.76 -12.71
N TYR A 9 3.67 2.24 -13.04
CA TYR A 9 4.64 2.64 -12.02
C TYR A 9 4.12 3.80 -11.17
N SER A 10 3.62 4.85 -11.84
CA SER A 10 3.05 6.02 -11.17
C SER A 10 1.86 5.64 -10.29
N TYR A 11 1.01 4.73 -10.76
CA TYR A 11 -0.09 4.18 -9.97
C TYR A 11 0.40 3.46 -8.72
N GLY A 12 1.45 2.62 -8.84
CA GLY A 12 2.09 1.96 -7.70
C GLY A 12 2.58 2.95 -6.66
N ILE A 13 3.28 4.01 -7.09
CA ILE A 13 3.77 5.06 -6.18
C ILE A 13 2.61 5.78 -5.48
N LEU A 14 1.53 6.12 -6.20
CA LEU A 14 0.34 6.74 -5.61
C LEU A 14 -0.32 5.83 -4.56
N LEU A 15 -0.36 4.52 -4.82
CA LEU A 15 -0.90 3.55 -3.86
C LEU A 15 -0.07 3.52 -2.58
N LEU A 16 1.25 3.51 -2.70
CA LEU A 16 2.16 3.59 -1.56
C LEU A 16 2.00 4.94 -0.81
N GLU A 17 1.91 6.05 -1.52
CA GLU A 17 1.70 7.38 -0.93
C GLU A 17 0.40 7.44 -0.13
N MET A 18 -0.71 6.90 -0.67
CA MET A 18 -2.01 6.90 0.01
C MET A 18 -2.00 6.11 1.32
N ILE A 19 -1.36 4.93 1.35
CA ILE A 19 -1.34 4.08 2.54
C ILE A 19 -0.35 4.59 3.60
N THR A 20 0.78 5.15 3.16
CA THR A 20 1.85 5.60 4.07
C THR A 20 1.71 7.05 4.54
N GLY A 21 0.91 7.85 3.83
CA GLY A 21 0.78 9.29 4.03
C GLY A 21 2.05 10.09 3.66
N LYS A 22 3.06 9.43 3.06
CA LYS A 22 4.38 10.00 2.81
C LYS A 22 4.49 10.45 1.36
N ARG A 23 4.87 11.72 1.17
CA ARG A 23 5.12 12.28 -0.17
C ARG A 23 6.33 11.62 -0.82
N PRO A 24 6.22 11.07 -2.05
CA PRO A 24 7.33 10.40 -2.74
C PRO A 24 8.60 11.26 -2.92
N THR A 25 8.43 12.58 -2.96
CA THR A 25 9.51 13.58 -3.10
C THR A 25 9.72 14.42 -1.84
N GLY A 26 9.25 13.93 -0.68
CA GLY A 26 9.50 14.61 0.60
C GLY A 26 10.96 14.54 1.02
N ASP A 27 11.37 15.45 1.92
CA ASP A 27 12.77 15.61 2.34
C ASP A 27 13.42 14.33 2.91
N MET A 28 12.62 13.42 3.46
CA MET A 28 13.06 12.11 3.96
C MET A 28 13.54 11.15 2.86
N PHE A 29 13.16 11.38 1.61
CA PHE A 29 13.49 10.54 0.45
C PHE A 29 14.58 11.19 -0.42
N ASN A 30 15.62 11.69 0.23
CA ASN A 30 16.85 12.16 -0.42
C ASN A 30 17.86 11.01 -0.60
N ASP A 31 18.95 11.27 -1.31
CA ASP A 31 20.16 10.43 -1.36
C ASP A 31 19.91 8.92 -1.61
N ASN A 32 19.14 8.61 -2.66
CA ASN A 32 18.83 7.26 -3.14
C ASN A 32 17.87 6.42 -2.29
N LEU A 33 17.15 6.99 -1.32
CA LEU A 33 16.06 6.30 -0.65
C LEU A 33 14.71 6.72 -1.24
N SER A 34 14.08 5.84 -2.03
CA SER A 34 12.72 6.09 -2.53
C SER A 34 11.64 5.68 -1.53
N LEU A 35 10.42 6.19 -1.69
CA LEU A 35 9.24 5.70 -0.96
C LEU A 35 9.08 4.18 -1.12
N ARG A 36 9.33 3.65 -2.32
CA ARG A 36 9.32 2.22 -2.59
C ARG A 36 10.34 1.47 -1.73
N ASP A 37 11.57 1.97 -1.65
CA ASP A 37 12.63 1.36 -0.83
C ASP A 37 12.27 1.38 0.65
N TYR A 38 11.72 2.49 1.14
CA TYR A 38 11.21 2.61 2.51
C TYR A 38 10.18 1.53 2.82
N VAL A 39 9.14 1.40 1.98
CA VAL A 39 8.10 0.38 2.17
C VAL A 39 8.69 -1.02 2.08
N ARG A 40 9.47 -1.31 1.03
CA ARG A 40 10.06 -2.64 0.80
C ARG A 40 10.95 -3.11 1.96
N ARG A 41 11.68 -2.20 2.59
CA ARG A 41 12.54 -2.49 3.74
C ARG A 41 11.74 -2.67 5.04
N SER A 42 10.60 -2.01 5.17
CA SER A 42 9.81 -1.99 6.41
C SER A 42 8.77 -3.11 6.48
N MET A 43 8.21 -3.51 5.33
CA MET A 43 7.18 -4.56 5.22
C MET A 43 7.51 -5.91 5.90
N PRO A 44 8.76 -6.43 5.86
CA PRO A 44 9.08 -7.70 6.53
C PRO A 44 8.99 -7.67 8.06
N TYR A 45 8.98 -6.48 8.67
CA TYR A 45 9.02 -6.33 10.13
C TYR A 45 7.62 -6.06 10.69
N ASN A 46 6.98 -4.97 10.25
CA ASN A 46 5.68 -4.57 10.75
C ASN A 46 4.98 -3.59 9.81
N VAL A 47 3.76 -3.91 9.38
CA VAL A 47 2.95 -3.02 8.53
C VAL A 47 2.61 -1.71 9.24
N ILE A 48 2.40 -1.76 10.56
CA ILE A 48 1.95 -0.60 11.36
C ILE A 48 2.94 0.57 11.26
N ASP A 49 4.24 0.29 11.23
CA ASP A 49 5.30 1.32 11.20
C ASP A 49 5.34 2.08 9.86
N VAL A 50 4.67 1.53 8.84
CA VAL A 50 4.65 2.09 7.48
C VAL A 50 3.43 2.97 7.26
N LEU A 51 2.32 2.67 7.92
CA LEU A 51 1.02 3.31 7.72
C LEU A 51 1.05 4.80 8.08
N ASP A 52 0.18 5.55 7.42
CA ASP A 52 -0.17 6.90 7.85
C ASP A 52 -0.78 6.87 9.26
N GLU A 53 -0.41 7.84 10.09
CA GLU A 53 -0.89 7.93 11.48
C GLU A 53 -2.41 8.09 11.53
N ARG A 54 -3.01 8.83 10.58
CA ARG A 54 -4.47 9.00 10.54
C ARG A 54 -5.15 7.71 10.14
N LEU A 55 -4.58 6.96 9.19
CA LEU A 55 -5.08 5.63 8.84
C LEU A 55 -5.01 4.67 10.04
N LEU A 56 -3.91 4.69 10.80
CA LEU A 56 -3.76 3.88 12.01
C LEU A 56 -4.83 4.24 13.06
N ILE A 57 -5.07 5.53 13.29
CA ILE A 57 -6.12 6.01 14.18
C ILE A 57 -7.50 5.51 13.73
N GLU A 58 -7.82 5.54 12.42
CA GLU A 58 -9.10 4.99 11.91
C GLU A 58 -9.21 3.46 12.06
N ILE A 59 -8.09 2.74 11.97
CA ILE A 59 -8.04 1.30 12.25
C ILE A 59 -8.29 1.03 13.74
N GLU A 60 -7.87 1.93 14.62
CA GLU A 60 -7.99 1.81 16.07
C GLU A 60 -9.28 2.41 16.67
N LYS A 61 -9.99 3.26 15.94
CA LYS A 61 -11.21 3.99 16.38
C LYS A 61 -12.46 3.12 16.62
N HIS A 62 -12.34 1.81 16.53
CA HIS A 62 -13.44 0.88 16.76
C HIS A 62 -13.64 0.64 18.27
N ASP A 63 -14.91 0.62 18.71
CA ASP A 63 -15.32 0.62 20.11
C ASP A 63 -14.77 -0.60 20.85
N ALA A 64 -14.67 -0.54 22.18
CA ALA A 64 -14.11 -1.59 23.04
C ALA A 64 -14.79 -2.99 22.94
N SER A 65 -15.81 -3.13 22.09
CA SER A 65 -16.50 -4.37 21.72
C SER A 65 -16.10 -4.94 20.34
N ASP A 66 -15.31 -4.22 19.54
CA ASP A 66 -14.94 -4.61 18.18
C ASP A 66 -13.84 -5.69 18.17
N GLU A 67 -14.17 -6.80 17.53
CA GLU A 67 -13.41 -8.04 17.56
C GLU A 67 -11.97 -7.83 17.03
N PRO A 68 -10.94 -8.44 17.66
CA PRO A 68 -9.57 -8.49 17.16
C PRO A 68 -9.44 -8.88 15.68
N HIS A 69 -10.46 -9.57 15.16
CA HIS A 69 -10.60 -9.92 13.75
C HIS A 69 -10.70 -8.68 12.83
N ILE A 70 -11.52 -7.67 13.16
CA ILE A 70 -11.71 -6.48 12.32
C ILE A 70 -10.39 -5.72 12.18
N LYS A 71 -9.70 -5.43 13.30
CA LYS A 71 -8.40 -4.75 13.30
C LYS A 71 -7.38 -5.51 12.45
N ARG A 72 -7.31 -6.84 12.63
CA ARG A 72 -6.41 -7.70 11.87
C ARG A 72 -6.69 -7.63 10.37
N THR A 73 -7.96 -7.76 9.97
CA THR A 73 -8.37 -7.71 8.56
C THR A 73 -8.07 -6.34 7.94
N LYS A 74 -8.28 -5.23 8.66
CA LYS A 74 -7.88 -3.89 8.16
C LYS A 74 -6.37 -3.76 7.93
N LEU A 75 -5.56 -4.27 8.87
CA LEU A 75 -4.09 -4.29 8.73
C LEU A 75 -3.65 -5.19 7.56
N GLU A 76 -4.31 -6.33 7.37
CA GLU A 76 -4.08 -7.24 6.26
C GLU A 76 -4.41 -6.59 4.91
N CYS A 77 -5.55 -5.92 4.80
CA CYS A 77 -5.90 -5.13 3.62
C CYS A 77 -4.84 -4.05 3.32
N ALA A 78 -4.36 -3.32 4.33
CA ALA A 78 -3.33 -2.31 4.15
C ALA A 78 -2.00 -2.94 3.67
N SER A 79 -1.62 -4.09 4.23
CA SER A 79 -0.43 -4.85 3.82
C SER A 79 -0.52 -5.28 2.34
N LEU A 80 -1.66 -5.85 1.93
CA LEU A 80 -1.88 -6.28 0.54
C LEU A 80 -1.87 -5.09 -0.43
N MET A 81 -2.42 -3.94 -0.04
CA MET A 81 -2.36 -2.71 -0.84
C MET A 81 -0.92 -2.23 -1.04
N LEU A 82 -0.09 -2.29 0.01
CA LEU A 82 1.35 -1.98 -0.09
C LEU A 82 2.07 -2.96 -1.02
N GLU A 83 1.75 -4.25 -0.95
CA GLU A 83 2.32 -5.26 -1.84
C GLU A 83 1.96 -5.00 -3.31
N VAL A 84 0.68 -4.72 -3.61
CA VAL A 84 0.26 -4.30 -4.96
C VAL A 84 1.04 -3.06 -5.40
N GLY A 85 1.21 -2.07 -4.51
CA GLY A 85 1.98 -0.86 -4.79
C GLY A 85 3.44 -1.15 -5.14
N LEU A 86 4.10 -2.05 -4.41
CA LEU A 86 5.47 -2.49 -4.67
C LEU A 86 5.61 -3.20 -6.01
N LEU A 87 4.68 -4.12 -6.33
CA LEU A 87 4.69 -4.89 -7.58
C LEU A 87 4.35 -4.03 -8.80
N CYS A 88 3.51 -3.00 -8.65
CA CYS A 88 3.24 -2.03 -9.71
C CYS A 88 4.44 -1.12 -9.98
N SER A 89 5.21 -0.80 -8.94
CA SER A 89 6.35 0.12 -8.99
C SER A 89 7.71 -0.58 -9.14
N GLU A 90 7.76 -1.81 -9.66
CA GLU A 90 9.03 -2.46 -10.00
C GLU A 90 9.85 -1.60 -10.97
N GLU A 91 11.16 -1.47 -10.71
CA GLU A 91 12.06 -0.64 -11.53
C GLU A 91 12.11 -1.16 -12.98
N ILE A 92 12.16 -2.49 -13.13
CA ILE A 92 12.17 -3.15 -14.44
C ILE A 92 10.73 -3.19 -14.99
N PRO A 93 10.43 -2.52 -16.12
CA PRO A 93 9.07 -2.42 -16.67
C PRO A 93 8.35 -3.77 -16.82
N GLU A 94 9.04 -4.79 -17.30
CA GLU A 94 8.50 -6.13 -17.57
C GLU A 94 8.16 -6.91 -16.29
N ARG A 95 8.70 -6.50 -15.15
CA ARG A 95 8.39 -7.10 -13.84
C ARG A 95 7.18 -6.45 -13.16
N ARG A 96 6.68 -5.33 -13.70
CA ARG A 96 5.51 -4.65 -13.15
C ARG A 96 4.26 -5.51 -13.32
N MET A 97 3.40 -5.50 -12.32
CA MET A 97 2.13 -6.22 -12.36
C MET A 97 1.28 -5.80 -13.58
N ARG A 98 0.60 -6.77 -14.21
CA ARG A 98 -0.28 -6.46 -15.35
C ARG A 98 -1.56 -5.83 -14.84
N THR A 99 -2.10 -4.86 -15.59
CA THR A 99 -3.34 -4.15 -15.22
C THR A 99 -4.50 -5.05 -14.82
N ARG A 100 -4.72 -6.17 -15.51
CA ARG A 100 -5.77 -7.14 -15.14
C ARG A 100 -5.55 -7.73 -13.75
N ASP A 101 -4.30 -8.07 -13.45
CA ASP A 101 -3.94 -8.70 -12.19
C ASP A 101 -4.03 -7.65 -11.06
N ILE A 102 -3.63 -6.39 -11.30
CA ILE A 102 -3.86 -5.26 -10.38
C ILE A 102 -5.35 -5.14 -10.03
N ILE A 103 -6.25 -5.15 -11.02
CA ILE A 103 -7.70 -5.04 -10.80
C ILE A 103 -8.22 -6.21 -9.97
N ASN A 104 -7.76 -7.43 -10.25
CA ASN A 104 -8.20 -8.62 -9.52
C ASN A 104 -7.77 -8.55 -8.04
N GLU A 105 -6.51 -8.22 -7.77
CA GLU A 105 -6.01 -8.09 -6.40
C GLU A 105 -6.77 -7.00 -5.63
N LEU A 106 -6.94 -5.81 -6.21
CA LEU A 106 -7.64 -4.71 -5.55
C LEU A 106 -9.13 -5.02 -5.31
N ASN A 107 -9.78 -5.73 -6.22
CA ASN A 107 -11.15 -6.19 -5.99
C ASN A 107 -11.23 -7.20 -4.85
N GLY A 108 -10.29 -8.14 -4.76
CA GLY A 108 -10.21 -9.10 -3.66
C GLY A 108 -10.00 -8.41 -2.31
N ILE A 109 -9.08 -7.44 -2.25
CA ILE A 109 -8.86 -6.62 -1.05
C ILE A 109 -10.12 -5.85 -0.67
N ARG A 110 -10.81 -5.26 -1.66
CA ARG A 110 -12.07 -4.53 -1.42
C ARG A 110 -13.16 -5.45 -0.88
N GLU A 111 -13.31 -6.65 -1.42
CA GLU A 111 -14.28 -7.65 -0.95
C GLU A 111 -13.98 -8.10 0.47
N MET A 112 -12.71 -8.35 0.80
CA MET A 112 -12.27 -8.65 2.17
C MET A 112 -12.61 -7.51 3.14
N PHE A 113 -12.37 -6.26 2.74
CA PHE A 113 -12.70 -5.09 3.57
C PHE A 113 -14.21 -4.88 3.75
N MET A 114 -15.02 -5.12 2.71
CA MET A 114 -16.48 -4.99 2.79
C MET A 114 -17.14 -6.08 3.64
N GLN A 115 -16.46 -7.18 3.96
CA GLN A 115 -16.98 -8.20 4.87
C GLN A 115 -16.94 -7.77 6.35
N ILE A 116 -16.16 -6.74 6.67
CA ILE A 116 -15.94 -6.25 8.04
C ILE A 116 -16.46 -4.82 8.29
N THR A 117 -17.05 -4.18 7.27
CA THR A 117 -17.58 -2.81 7.33
C THR A 117 -19.03 -2.81 6.90
#